data_AF-A0A5J4UE45-F1
#
_entry.id   AF-A0A5J4UE45-F1
#
_cell.length_a   1.000
_cell.length_b   1.000
_cell.length_c   1.000
_cell.angle_alpha   90.00
_cell.angle_beta   90.00
_cell.angle_gamma   90.00
#
_symmetry.space_group_name_H-M   'P 1'
#
loop_
_entity.id
_entity.type
_entity.pdbx_description
1 polymer ?
#
loop_
_entity_poly.entity_id
_entity_poly.type
_entity_poly.pdbx_seq_one_letter_code
_entity_poly.pdbx_strand_id
1 'polypeptide(L)'
;MGNVIDIIFGQGSLRTTWYLAFVSAIIQIFARMGITSLVKSYVSKIPGVSPSHPSKAADCFYYAFFYSISVGFNLFAQFKKGINPFYWMIHPDMHKNIITEEYSLFVVFIYLFIGHYMACTYFIFTKADAHLKRSDTQMMILHHFFTFIIFYTCTRWPCFLFGVTNGQVLFDTSDVFMETCKFFRYTKHITLCNIFFLIMAPMFFIGRCVIFPITSIRATFLYYNIKGTPYFFLGLLEVGFFIMNLIWMKMILGMISKVFWMAVYDK
;
A
#
# COMPACT_ATOMS: atom_id res chain seq x y z
N MET A 1 -0.08 -40.91 -24.05
CA MET A 1 -0.88 -39.74 -23.63
C MET A 1 -0.27 -39.25 -22.33
N GLY A 2 0.38 -38.08 -22.38
CA GLY A 2 1.31 -37.61 -21.36
C GLY A 2 0.64 -37.25 -20.04
N ASN A 3 1.29 -37.64 -18.95
CA ASN A 3 0.99 -37.24 -17.58
C ASN A 3 1.06 -35.71 -17.49
N VAL A 4 -0.09 -35.06 -17.32
CA VAL A 4 -0.13 -33.71 -16.77
C VAL A 4 0.22 -33.87 -15.29
N ILE A 5 1.44 -33.50 -14.94
CA ILE A 5 1.86 -33.33 -13.56
C ILE A 5 0.98 -32.20 -13.01
N ASP A 6 -0.09 -32.56 -12.31
CA ASP A 6 -0.81 -31.64 -11.46
C ASP A 6 0.18 -31.18 -10.37
N ILE A 7 0.83 -30.05 -10.62
CA ILE A 7 1.56 -29.34 -9.59
C ILE A 7 0.49 -28.76 -8.68
N ILE A 8 0.05 -29.57 -7.71
CA ILE A 8 -0.78 -29.15 -6.58
C ILE A 8 0.08 -28.23 -5.72
N PHE A 9 0.23 -27.00 -6.18
CA PHE A 9 0.39 -25.90 -5.27
C PHE A 9 -0.92 -25.89 -4.47
N GLY A 10 -0.86 -26.48 -3.26
CA GLY A 10 -1.60 -26.27 -2.01
C GLY A 10 -3.13 -26.09 -1.97
N GLN A 11 -3.66 -26.29 -0.76
CA GLN A 11 -5.08 -26.47 -0.43
C GLN A 11 -5.96 -25.20 -0.49
N GLY A 12 -5.64 -24.23 -1.35
CA GLY A 12 -6.45 -23.02 -1.53
C GLY A 12 -7.39 -23.16 -2.72
N SER A 13 -8.70 -23.04 -2.50
CA SER A 13 -9.73 -22.96 -3.54
C SER A 13 -9.49 -21.73 -4.45
N LEU A 14 -8.66 -21.89 -5.48
CA LEU A 14 -8.19 -20.80 -6.34
C LEU A 14 -9.15 -20.40 -7.47
N ARG A 15 -10.18 -21.22 -7.75
CA ARG A 15 -10.91 -21.14 -9.03
C ARG A 15 -12.16 -20.26 -9.03
N THR A 16 -12.65 -19.79 -7.88
CA THR A 16 -14.03 -19.26 -7.77
C THR A 16 -14.15 -17.87 -7.17
N THR A 17 -13.12 -17.03 -7.17
CA THR A 17 -13.21 -15.69 -6.53
C THR A 17 -12.50 -14.56 -7.27
N TRP A 18 -11.83 -14.81 -8.41
CA TRP A 18 -11.23 -13.72 -9.22
C TRP A 18 -12.24 -12.69 -9.69
N TYR A 19 -13.49 -13.11 -9.94
CA TYR A 19 -14.56 -12.16 -10.24
C TYR A 19 -14.77 -11.14 -9.10
N LEU A 20 -14.50 -11.48 -7.83
CA LEU A 20 -14.56 -10.53 -6.72
C LEU A 20 -13.51 -9.44 -6.85
N ALA A 21 -12.29 -9.79 -7.31
CA ALA A 21 -11.24 -8.82 -7.56
C ALA A 21 -11.62 -7.86 -8.70
N PHE A 22 -12.16 -8.39 -9.80
CA PHE A 22 -12.64 -7.58 -10.93
C PHE A 22 -13.83 -6.68 -10.55
N VAL A 23 -14.83 -7.24 -9.86
CA VAL A 23 -15.97 -6.48 -9.35
C VAL A 23 -15.49 -5.38 -8.40
N SER A 24 -14.57 -5.69 -7.49
CA SER A 24 -13.95 -4.69 -6.62
C SER A 24 -13.22 -3.61 -7.41
N ALA A 25 -12.45 -3.97 -8.44
CA ALA A 25 -11.76 -3.01 -9.29
C ALA A 25 -12.75 -2.06 -10.00
N ILE A 26 -13.82 -2.60 -10.56
CA ILE A 26 -14.87 -1.81 -11.23
C ILE A 26 -15.53 -0.84 -10.25
N ILE A 27 -15.93 -1.33 -9.07
CA ILE A 27 -16.51 -0.50 -8.01
C ILE A 27 -15.56 0.64 -7.63
N GLN A 28 -14.27 0.34 -7.50
CA GLN A 28 -13.26 1.34 -7.14
C GLN A 28 -12.98 2.35 -8.24
N ILE A 29 -13.04 1.95 -9.51
CA ILE A 29 -12.94 2.89 -10.65
C ILE A 29 -14.07 3.90 -10.57
N PHE A 30 -15.32 3.45 -10.44
CA PHE A 30 -16.48 4.34 -10.35
C PHE A 30 -16.47 5.18 -9.07
N ALA A 31 -16.10 4.59 -7.92
CA ALA A 31 -15.98 5.32 -6.66
C ALA A 31 -14.94 6.44 -6.77
N ARG A 32 -13.76 6.17 -7.34
CA ARG A 32 -12.73 7.18 -7.61
C ARG A 32 -13.26 8.26 -8.52
N MET A 33 -13.88 7.92 -9.65
CA MET A 33 -14.43 8.91 -10.59
C MET A 33 -15.46 9.82 -9.92
N GLY A 34 -16.35 9.27 -9.09
CA GLY A 34 -17.36 10.04 -8.36
C GLY A 34 -16.73 10.98 -7.33
N ILE A 35 -15.90 10.44 -6.43
CA ILE A 35 -15.22 11.20 -5.37
C ILE A 35 -14.35 12.31 -5.99
N THR A 36 -13.52 11.96 -6.97
CA THR A 36 -12.61 12.93 -7.59
C THR A 36 -13.36 14.04 -8.33
N SER A 37 -14.49 13.74 -8.98
CA SER A 37 -15.32 14.77 -9.62
C SER A 37 -15.90 15.77 -8.63
N LEU A 38 -16.39 15.30 -7.48
CA LEU A 38 -16.90 16.15 -6.40
C LEU A 38 -15.80 17.04 -5.82
N VAL A 39 -14.67 16.45 -5.46
CA VAL A 39 -13.54 17.19 -4.87
C VAL A 39 -12.94 18.18 -5.87
N LYS A 40 -12.83 17.81 -7.14
CA LYS A 40 -12.35 18.70 -8.20
C LYS A 40 -13.22 19.96 -8.34
N SER A 41 -14.55 19.80 -8.30
CA SER A 41 -15.50 20.93 -8.33
C SER A 41 -15.35 21.87 -7.13
N TYR A 42 -15.08 21.30 -5.94
CA TYR A 42 -14.79 22.09 -4.75
C TYR A 42 -13.47 22.84 -4.88
N VAL A 43 -12.38 22.13 -5.22
CA VAL A 43 -11.02 22.71 -5.30
C VAL A 43 -10.91 23.77 -6.40
N SER A 44 -11.63 23.63 -7.51
CA SER A 44 -11.63 24.64 -8.58
C SER A 44 -12.20 25.99 -8.16
N LYS A 45 -12.95 26.05 -7.06
CA LYS A 45 -13.52 27.29 -6.51
C LYS A 45 -12.56 28.02 -5.55
N ILE A 46 -11.44 27.39 -5.16
CA ILE A 46 -10.48 27.98 -4.24
C ILE A 46 -9.67 29.07 -4.97
N PRO A 47 -9.65 30.32 -4.46
CA PRO A 47 -8.90 31.41 -5.08
C PRO A 47 -7.39 31.12 -5.18
N GLY A 48 -6.77 31.47 -6.30
CA GLY A 48 -5.32 31.38 -6.49
C GLY A 48 -4.75 29.96 -6.71
N VAL A 49 -5.61 28.96 -6.88
CA VAL A 49 -5.22 27.59 -7.23
C VAL A 49 -4.90 27.50 -8.73
N SER A 50 -3.79 26.85 -9.09
CA SER A 50 -3.39 26.65 -10.49
C SER A 50 -4.41 25.78 -11.24
N PRO A 51 -4.66 25.98 -12.54
CA PRO A 51 -5.59 25.16 -13.33
C PRO A 51 -5.32 23.65 -13.30
N SER A 52 -4.07 23.25 -13.07
CA SER A 52 -3.67 21.83 -12.99
C SER A 52 -3.89 21.20 -11.60
N HIS A 53 -4.11 21.99 -10.56
CA HIS A 53 -4.18 21.52 -9.18
C HIS A 53 -5.51 20.83 -8.81
N PRO A 54 -6.70 21.24 -9.31
CA PRO A 54 -7.95 20.60 -8.91
C PRO A 54 -7.99 19.08 -9.14
N SER A 55 -7.54 18.61 -10.30
CA SER A 55 -7.48 17.17 -10.58
C SER A 55 -6.47 16.45 -9.67
N LYS A 56 -5.30 17.06 -9.42
CA LYS A 56 -4.25 16.49 -8.55
C LYS A 56 -4.69 16.41 -7.09
N ALA A 57 -5.31 17.46 -6.59
CA ALA A 57 -5.87 17.51 -5.25
C ALA A 57 -6.97 16.45 -5.10
N ALA A 58 -7.86 16.34 -6.08
CA ALA A 58 -8.93 15.34 -6.07
C ALA A 58 -8.39 13.91 -5.98
N ASP A 59 -7.37 13.56 -6.77
CA ASP A 59 -6.72 12.26 -6.69
C ASP A 59 -6.07 12.03 -5.31
N CYS A 60 -5.27 12.96 -4.82
CA CYS A 60 -4.65 12.86 -3.49
C CYS A 60 -5.70 12.71 -2.38
N PHE A 61 -6.83 13.39 -2.48
CA PHE A 61 -7.93 13.23 -1.53
C PHE A 61 -8.51 11.81 -1.58
N TYR A 62 -8.77 11.27 -2.78
CA TYR A 62 -9.26 9.91 -2.94
C TYR A 62 -8.30 8.89 -2.31
N TYR A 63 -7.00 9.02 -2.56
CA TYR A 63 -6.02 8.10 -1.99
C TYR A 63 -5.94 8.23 -0.46
N ALA A 64 -5.89 9.45 0.09
CA ALA A 64 -5.92 9.66 1.53
C ALA A 64 -7.17 9.03 2.17
N PHE A 65 -8.33 9.20 1.55
CA PHE A 65 -9.60 8.63 1.99
C PHE A 65 -9.57 7.09 1.94
N PHE A 66 -9.14 6.51 0.82
CA PHE A 66 -9.02 5.06 0.66
C PHE A 66 -8.07 4.46 1.70
N TYR A 67 -6.85 4.99 1.83
CA TYR A 67 -5.87 4.49 2.79
C TYR A 67 -6.36 4.64 4.24
N SER A 68 -7.10 5.70 4.57
CA SER A 68 -7.67 5.87 5.91
C SER A 68 -8.69 4.78 6.24
N ILE A 69 -9.60 4.48 5.30
CA ILE A 69 -10.57 3.38 5.46
C ILE A 69 -9.85 2.04 5.57
N SER A 70 -8.88 1.82 4.69
CA SER A 70 -8.12 0.57 4.63
C SER A 70 -7.33 0.29 5.90
N VAL A 71 -6.60 1.29 6.42
CA VAL A 71 -5.88 1.18 7.70
C VAL A 71 -6.86 0.93 8.84
N GLY A 72 -7.95 1.69 8.91
CA GLY A 72 -8.97 1.53 9.96
C GLY A 72 -9.62 0.14 9.94
N PHE A 73 -10.00 -0.35 8.76
CA PHE A 73 -10.58 -1.67 8.60
C PHE A 73 -9.58 -2.78 8.95
N ASN A 74 -8.33 -2.66 8.52
CA ASN A 74 -7.29 -3.64 8.81
C ASN A 74 -7.05 -3.75 10.33
N LEU A 75 -6.86 -2.62 11.01
CA LEU A 75 -6.70 -2.58 12.47
C LEU A 75 -7.93 -3.16 13.17
N PHE A 76 -9.14 -2.80 12.74
CA PHE A 76 -10.37 -3.36 13.29
C PHE A 76 -10.44 -4.89 13.12
N ALA A 77 -10.14 -5.40 11.93
CA ALA A 77 -10.14 -6.83 11.63
C ALA A 77 -9.16 -7.60 12.52
N GLN A 78 -7.97 -7.05 12.72
CA GLN A 78 -6.93 -7.64 13.57
C GLN A 78 -7.34 -7.61 15.06
N PHE A 79 -7.76 -6.45 15.58
CA PHE A 79 -8.15 -6.33 16.98
C PHE A 79 -9.38 -7.18 17.32
N LYS A 80 -10.34 -7.31 16.41
CA LYS A 80 -11.51 -8.18 16.60
C LYS A 80 -11.12 -9.65 16.81
N LYS A 81 -10.01 -10.09 16.21
CA LYS A 81 -9.47 -11.44 16.38
C LYS A 81 -8.49 -11.55 17.57
N GLY A 82 -8.35 -10.51 18.39
CA GLY A 82 -7.40 -10.45 19.49
C GLY A 82 -5.94 -10.37 19.04
N ILE A 83 -5.71 -10.03 17.76
CA ILE A 83 -4.37 -9.94 17.18
C ILE A 83 -3.87 -8.52 17.40
N ASN A 84 -2.76 -8.38 18.12
CA ASN A 84 -2.04 -7.11 18.20
C ASN A 84 -1.02 -7.05 17.05
N PRO A 85 -1.22 -6.18 16.03
CA PRO A 85 -0.33 -6.07 14.88
C PRO A 85 1.13 -5.86 15.28
N PHE A 86 1.38 -4.93 16.22
CA PHE A 86 2.72 -4.56 16.65
C PHE A 86 3.45 -5.69 17.40
N TYR A 87 2.73 -6.42 18.24
CA TYR A 87 3.29 -7.56 18.98
C TYR A 87 3.68 -8.70 18.05
N TRP A 88 2.83 -9.00 17.08
CA TRP A 88 3.03 -10.07 16.08
C TRP A 88 4.21 -9.82 15.16
N MET A 89 4.45 -8.55 14.84
CA MET A 89 5.58 -8.15 14.02
C MET A 89 6.93 -8.48 14.69
N ILE A 90 6.99 -8.44 16.02
CA ILE A 90 8.21 -8.72 16.78
C ILE A 90 8.37 -10.23 17.06
N HIS A 91 7.25 -10.95 17.24
CA HIS A 91 7.21 -12.37 17.62
C HIS A 91 6.50 -13.24 16.57
N PRO A 92 7.14 -13.52 15.42
CA PRO A 92 6.48 -14.25 14.36
C PRO A 92 6.24 -15.73 14.72
N ASP A 93 7.00 -16.33 15.64
CA ASP A 93 6.85 -17.76 16.03
C ASP A 93 5.48 -18.16 16.60
N MET A 94 4.64 -17.17 16.88
CA MET A 94 3.21 -17.32 17.23
C MET A 94 2.34 -17.89 16.08
N HIS A 95 2.88 -18.04 14.86
CA HIS A 95 2.17 -18.56 13.68
C HIS A 95 1.59 -19.98 13.80
N LYS A 96 1.91 -20.76 14.85
CA LYS A 96 1.58 -22.20 14.89
C LYS A 96 0.09 -22.51 15.11
N ASN A 97 -0.66 -21.63 15.78
CA ASN A 97 -1.98 -21.99 16.33
C ASN A 97 -3.19 -21.19 15.78
N ILE A 98 -2.99 -20.23 14.87
CA ILE A 98 -4.07 -19.32 14.40
C ILE A 98 -4.53 -19.61 12.97
N ILE A 99 -3.96 -20.63 12.31
CA ILE A 99 -4.27 -20.97 10.92
C ILE A 99 -5.63 -21.68 10.74
N THR A 100 -6.42 -21.87 11.81
CA THR A 100 -7.55 -22.81 11.78
C THR A 100 -8.95 -22.22 11.93
N GLU A 101 -9.15 -20.91 12.20
CA GLU A 101 -10.52 -20.37 12.41
C GLU A 101 -10.82 -19.04 11.70
N GLU A 102 -11.66 -19.14 10.66
CA GLU A 102 -12.33 -18.08 9.89
C GLU A 102 -11.46 -16.95 9.30
N TYR A 103 -11.03 -17.19 8.06
CA TYR A 103 -10.30 -16.28 7.17
C TYR A 103 -11.17 -15.31 6.36
N SER A 104 -12.49 -15.41 6.44
CA SER A 104 -13.42 -14.76 5.48
C SER A 104 -13.22 -13.24 5.38
N LEU A 105 -13.06 -12.55 6.52
CA LEU A 105 -12.91 -11.09 6.55
C LEU A 105 -11.58 -10.62 5.94
N PHE A 106 -10.48 -11.31 6.23
CA PHE A 106 -9.16 -10.99 5.69
C PHE A 106 -9.02 -11.36 4.21
N VAL A 107 -9.71 -12.42 3.76
CA VAL A 107 -9.76 -12.79 2.35
C VAL A 107 -10.53 -11.74 1.55
N VAL A 108 -11.70 -11.29 2.04
CA VAL A 108 -12.45 -10.17 1.43
C VAL A 108 -11.58 -8.91 1.37
N PHE A 109 -10.86 -8.63 2.46
CA PHE A 109 -9.92 -7.51 2.51
C PHE A 109 -8.83 -7.59 1.43
N ILE A 110 -8.18 -8.75 1.25
CA ILE A 110 -7.21 -8.93 0.16
C ILE A 110 -7.84 -8.65 -1.20
N TYR A 111 -9.04 -9.16 -1.47
CA TYR A 111 -9.68 -8.92 -2.77
C TYR A 111 -10.04 -7.45 -2.99
N LEU A 112 -10.40 -6.71 -1.93
CA LEU A 112 -10.55 -5.24 -2.00
C LEU A 112 -9.23 -4.57 -2.38
N PHE A 113 -8.11 -5.03 -1.83
CA PHE A 113 -6.78 -4.49 -2.15
C PHE A 113 -6.32 -4.84 -3.56
N ILE A 114 -6.49 -6.09 -3.99
CA ILE A 114 -6.22 -6.48 -5.38
C ILE A 114 -7.05 -5.60 -6.31
N GLY A 115 -8.36 -5.43 -6.04
CA GLY A 115 -9.23 -4.54 -6.79
C GLY A 115 -8.72 -3.10 -6.83
N HIS A 116 -8.18 -2.60 -5.72
CA HIS A 116 -7.60 -1.26 -5.63
C HIS A 116 -6.40 -1.09 -6.54
N TYR A 117 -5.44 -2.00 -6.44
CA TYR A 117 -4.25 -1.94 -7.28
C TYR A 117 -4.61 -2.17 -8.76
N MET A 118 -5.66 -2.96 -9.08
CA MET A 118 -6.17 -3.10 -10.46
C MET A 118 -6.74 -1.78 -10.97
N ALA A 119 -7.59 -1.12 -10.17
CA ALA A 119 -8.12 0.19 -10.51
C ALA A 119 -7.00 1.21 -10.71
N CYS A 120 -6.05 1.32 -9.78
CA CYS A 120 -4.93 2.23 -9.89
C CYS A 120 -4.06 1.94 -11.12
N THR A 121 -3.83 0.66 -11.44
CA THR A 121 -3.11 0.23 -12.66
C THR A 121 -3.84 0.69 -13.92
N TYR A 122 -5.17 0.59 -13.95
CA TYR A 122 -5.99 1.11 -15.04
C TYR A 122 -5.81 2.63 -15.21
N PHE A 123 -5.83 3.41 -14.12
CA PHE A 123 -5.61 4.87 -14.19
C PHE A 123 -4.19 5.25 -14.64
N ILE A 124 -3.18 4.44 -14.29
CA ILE A 124 -1.80 4.61 -14.77
C ILE A 124 -1.75 4.42 -16.29
N PHE A 125 -2.28 3.31 -16.81
CA PHE A 125 -2.22 3.00 -18.25
C PHE A 125 -3.05 3.94 -19.11
N THR A 126 -4.21 4.38 -18.61
CA THR A 126 -5.06 5.35 -19.31
C THR A 126 -4.55 6.79 -19.18
N LYS A 127 -3.50 7.03 -18.39
CA LYS A 127 -2.97 8.38 -18.05
C LYS A 127 -4.03 9.31 -17.45
N ALA A 128 -5.06 8.72 -16.85
CA ALA A 128 -6.13 9.44 -16.18
C ALA A 128 -5.77 9.79 -14.73
N ASP A 129 -4.66 9.24 -14.22
CA ASP A 129 -4.08 9.65 -12.94
C ASP A 129 -3.39 11.03 -13.04
N ALA A 130 -4.00 12.05 -12.45
CA ALA A 130 -3.52 13.43 -12.57
C ALA A 130 -2.36 13.75 -11.62
N HIS A 131 -2.28 13.07 -10.47
CA HIS A 131 -1.23 13.32 -9.47
C HIS A 131 0.07 12.54 -9.76
N LEU A 132 0.02 11.49 -10.58
CA LEU A 132 1.20 10.73 -10.98
C LEU A 132 2.14 11.53 -11.89
N LYS A 133 3.40 11.67 -11.48
CA LYS A 133 4.45 12.24 -12.33
C LYS A 133 4.95 11.21 -13.34
N ARG A 134 5.27 11.69 -14.56
CA ARG A 134 5.85 10.86 -15.63
C ARG A 134 7.18 10.20 -15.23
N SER A 135 7.97 10.85 -14.39
CA SER A 135 9.23 10.30 -13.86
C SER A 135 9.01 9.08 -12.96
N ASP A 136 7.84 9.00 -12.34
CA ASP A 136 7.55 8.04 -11.27
C ASP A 136 6.73 6.86 -11.82
N THR A 137 6.22 6.96 -13.05
CA THR A 137 5.36 5.96 -13.69
C THR A 137 6.00 4.57 -13.75
N GLN A 138 7.28 4.46 -14.14
CA GLN A 138 7.97 3.16 -14.22
C GLN A 138 8.07 2.49 -12.84
N MET A 139 8.38 3.30 -11.82
CA MET A 139 8.47 2.81 -10.45
C MET A 139 7.11 2.39 -9.89
N MET A 140 6.04 3.10 -10.25
CA MET A 140 4.68 2.73 -9.85
C MET A 140 4.17 1.47 -10.55
N ILE A 141 4.49 1.27 -11.83
CA ILE A 141 4.18 0.01 -12.52
C ILE A 141 4.90 -1.17 -11.84
N LEU A 142 6.18 -0.98 -11.51
CA LEU A 142 6.95 -1.99 -10.80
C LEU A 142 6.36 -2.27 -9.41
N HIS A 143 5.99 -1.22 -8.67
CA HIS A 143 5.32 -1.34 -7.38
C HIS A 143 4.07 -2.21 -7.50
N HIS A 144 3.17 -1.87 -8.42
CA HIS A 144 1.92 -2.60 -8.62
C HIS A 144 2.17 -4.05 -9.00
N PHE A 145 3.17 -4.31 -9.85
CA PHE A 145 3.56 -5.66 -10.21
C PHE A 145 3.97 -6.49 -8.99
N PHE A 146 4.86 -5.97 -8.13
CA PHE A 146 5.24 -6.66 -6.89
C PHE A 146 4.04 -6.83 -5.96
N THR A 147 3.21 -5.79 -5.80
CA THR A 147 2.01 -5.82 -4.96
C THR A 147 1.04 -6.93 -5.38
N PHE A 148 0.79 -7.06 -6.68
CA PHE A 148 -0.08 -8.11 -7.21
C PHE A 148 0.43 -9.50 -6.90
N ILE A 149 1.73 -9.74 -7.10
CA ILE A 149 2.31 -11.06 -6.86
C ILE A 149 2.25 -11.40 -5.36
N ILE A 150 2.54 -10.44 -4.47
CA ILE A 150 2.43 -10.64 -3.02
C ILE A 150 0.99 -10.99 -2.61
N PHE A 151 0.00 -10.19 -3.01
CA PHE A 151 -1.39 -10.47 -2.65
C PHE A 151 -1.91 -11.77 -3.26
N TYR A 152 -1.55 -12.07 -4.52
CA TYR A 152 -1.87 -13.34 -5.14
C TYR A 152 -1.23 -14.52 -4.39
N THR A 153 0.02 -14.38 -3.96
CA THR A 153 0.69 -15.42 -3.17
C THR A 153 -0.02 -15.64 -1.83
N CYS A 154 -0.57 -14.58 -1.22
CA CYS A 154 -1.34 -14.66 0.02
C CYS A 154 -2.71 -15.34 -0.12
N THR A 155 -3.41 -15.15 -1.24
CA THR A 155 -4.67 -15.89 -1.50
C THR A 155 -4.40 -17.38 -1.65
N ARG A 156 -3.22 -17.72 -2.19
CA ARG A 156 -2.79 -19.10 -2.39
C ARG A 156 -2.25 -19.73 -1.11
N TRP A 157 -1.50 -18.98 -0.32
CA TRP A 157 -0.83 -19.45 0.90
C TRP A 157 -1.24 -18.56 2.09
N PRO A 158 -2.36 -18.88 2.75
CA PRO A 158 -2.90 -18.06 3.84
C PRO A 158 -1.96 -17.89 5.04
N CYS A 159 -0.90 -18.71 5.15
CA CYS A 159 0.16 -18.51 6.14
C CYS A 159 0.88 -17.17 6.00
N PHE A 160 0.85 -16.53 4.81
CA PHE A 160 1.44 -15.21 4.58
C PHE A 160 0.50 -14.03 4.84
N LEU A 161 -0.79 -14.31 5.01
CA LEU A 161 -1.85 -13.31 5.12
C LEU A 161 -1.54 -12.28 6.20
N PHE A 162 -1.15 -12.74 7.39
CA PHE A 162 -0.93 -11.86 8.53
C PHE A 162 0.29 -10.95 8.35
N GLY A 163 1.41 -11.49 7.84
CA GLY A 163 2.61 -10.71 7.55
C GLY A 163 2.31 -9.58 6.56
N VAL A 164 1.56 -9.90 5.51
CA VAL A 164 1.14 -8.91 4.51
C VAL A 164 0.14 -7.90 5.06
N THR A 165 -0.85 -8.31 5.86
CA THR A 165 -1.79 -7.37 6.49
C THR A 165 -1.10 -6.43 7.47
N ASN A 166 -0.06 -6.89 8.18
CA ASN A 166 0.76 -6.04 9.04
C ASN A 166 1.64 -5.08 8.24
N GLY A 167 2.26 -5.58 7.16
CA GLY A 167 2.97 -4.75 6.20
C GLY A 167 2.08 -3.62 5.69
N GLN A 168 0.85 -3.93 5.26
CA GLN A 168 -0.12 -2.93 4.79
C GLN A 168 -0.41 -1.85 5.83
N VAL A 169 -0.55 -2.19 7.11
CA VAL A 169 -0.72 -1.16 8.16
C VAL A 169 0.48 -0.20 8.17
N LEU A 170 1.70 -0.71 8.10
CA LEU A 170 2.89 0.14 8.06
C LEU A 170 2.96 1.00 6.80
N PHE A 171 2.69 0.41 5.63
CA PHE A 171 2.74 1.11 4.36
C PHE A 171 1.62 2.15 4.29
N ASP A 172 0.37 1.75 4.39
CA ASP A 172 -0.77 2.62 4.13
C ASP A 172 -0.87 3.75 5.16
N THR A 173 -0.45 3.53 6.41
CA THR A 173 -0.49 4.60 7.44
C THR A 173 0.38 5.80 7.04
N SER A 174 1.59 5.59 6.52
CA SER A 174 2.41 6.71 6.04
C SER A 174 1.81 7.36 4.79
N ASP A 175 1.13 6.57 3.95
CA ASP A 175 0.51 7.06 2.71
C ASP A 175 -0.69 7.95 2.98
N VAL A 176 -1.47 7.71 4.04
CA VAL A 176 -2.50 8.65 4.51
C VAL A 176 -1.88 10.05 4.68
N PHE A 177 -0.82 10.17 5.49
CA PHE A 177 -0.19 11.46 5.74
C PHE A 177 0.46 12.05 4.47
N MET A 178 1.04 11.21 3.61
CA MET A 178 1.64 11.65 2.34
C MET A 178 0.59 12.25 1.39
N GLU A 179 -0.53 11.58 1.21
CA GLU A 179 -1.59 12.02 0.30
C GLU A 179 -2.34 13.23 0.85
N THR A 180 -2.56 13.28 2.17
CA THR A 180 -3.08 14.49 2.83
C THR A 180 -2.12 15.68 2.70
N CYS A 181 -0.81 15.46 2.84
CA CYS A 181 0.21 16.49 2.60
C CYS A 181 0.13 17.05 1.16
N LYS A 182 0.06 16.17 0.15
CA LYS A 182 -0.07 16.58 -1.26
C LYS A 182 -1.38 17.34 -1.50
N PHE A 183 -2.49 16.89 -0.92
CA PHE A 183 -3.78 17.59 -1.00
C PHE A 183 -3.68 19.04 -0.48
N PHE A 184 -3.12 19.23 0.71
CA PHE A 184 -2.93 20.56 1.29
C PHE A 184 -1.96 21.42 0.50
N ARG A 185 -0.93 20.80 -0.12
CA ARG A 185 -0.04 21.50 -1.04
C ARG A 185 -0.79 22.05 -2.26
N TYR A 186 -1.65 21.24 -2.88
CA TYR A 186 -2.39 21.65 -4.08
C TYR A 186 -3.49 22.68 -3.79
N THR A 187 -4.06 22.65 -2.59
CA THR A 187 -5.07 23.61 -2.10
C THR A 187 -4.48 24.85 -1.41
N LYS A 188 -3.15 25.03 -1.45
CA LYS A 188 -2.42 26.21 -0.91
C LYS A 188 -2.43 26.35 0.61
N HIS A 189 -2.79 25.31 1.36
CA HIS A 189 -2.69 25.29 2.82
C HIS A 189 -1.29 24.86 3.29
N ILE A 190 -0.32 25.77 3.22
CA ILE A 190 1.11 25.47 3.45
C ILE A 190 1.39 25.01 4.90
N THR A 191 0.75 25.62 5.90
CA THR A 191 0.95 25.22 7.30
C THR A 191 0.53 23.77 7.54
N LEU A 192 -0.66 23.38 7.06
CA LEU A 192 -1.13 22.00 7.16
C LEU A 192 -0.23 21.05 6.35
N CYS A 193 0.14 21.42 5.12
CA CYS A 193 1.10 20.67 4.32
C CYS A 193 2.39 20.35 5.10
N ASN A 194 2.96 21.34 5.80
CA ASN A 194 4.19 21.14 6.57
C ASN A 194 3.98 20.24 7.80
N ILE A 195 2.87 20.38 8.51
CA ILE A 195 2.52 19.51 9.65
C ILE A 195 2.40 18.05 9.18
N PHE A 196 1.63 17.80 8.13
CA PHE A 196 1.45 16.45 7.58
C PHE A 196 2.76 15.88 7.03
N PHE A 197 3.61 16.71 6.41
CA PHE A 197 4.94 16.28 5.97
C PHE A 197 5.84 15.87 7.14
N LEU A 198 5.83 16.66 8.23
CA LEU A 198 6.62 16.39 9.43
C LEU A 198 6.20 15.09 10.14
N ILE A 199 4.92 14.72 10.05
CA ILE A 199 4.42 13.43 10.55
C ILE A 199 4.74 12.30 9.56
N MET A 200 4.54 12.53 8.26
CA MET A 200 4.74 11.53 7.22
C MET A 200 6.17 11.00 7.17
N ALA A 201 7.17 11.89 7.17
CA ALA A 201 8.57 11.50 7.02
C ALA A 201 9.07 10.49 8.08
N PRO A 202 8.90 10.72 9.41
CA PRO A 202 9.28 9.73 10.41
C PRO A 202 8.43 8.47 10.35
N MET A 203 7.13 8.56 10.04
CA MET A 203 6.28 7.38 9.86
C MET A 203 6.75 6.50 8.70
N PHE A 204 7.12 7.11 7.57
CA PHE A 204 7.69 6.42 6.42
C PHE A 204 9.01 5.73 6.81
N PHE A 205 9.91 6.45 7.49
CA PHE A 205 11.20 5.90 7.93
C PHE A 205 11.02 4.71 8.87
N ILE A 206 10.31 4.93 9.98
CA ILE A 206 10.17 3.95 11.05
C ILE A 206 9.40 2.74 10.52
N GLY A 207 8.26 2.96 9.88
CA GLY A 207 7.43 1.86 9.39
C GLY A 207 8.10 1.04 8.31
N ARG A 208 8.62 1.70 7.26
CA ARG A 208 9.04 1.01 6.03
C ARG A 208 10.53 0.71 5.97
N CYS A 209 11.37 1.55 6.58
CA CYS A 209 12.82 1.37 6.54
C CYS A 209 13.38 0.63 7.77
N VAL A 210 12.67 0.65 8.91
CA VAL A 210 13.13 0.01 10.15
C VAL A 210 12.28 -1.20 10.50
N ILE A 211 10.98 -1.01 10.72
CA ILE A 211 10.12 -2.09 11.21
C ILE A 211 9.94 -3.16 10.13
N PHE A 212 9.48 -2.80 8.93
CA PHE A 212 9.22 -3.75 7.85
C PHE A 212 10.34 -4.79 7.59
N PRO A 213 11.62 -4.41 7.42
CA PRO A 213 12.68 -5.41 7.20
C PRO A 213 12.99 -6.26 8.43
N ILE A 214 12.92 -5.69 9.65
CA ILE A 214 13.20 -6.43 10.90
C ILE A 214 12.08 -7.44 11.20
N THR A 215 10.87 -7.19 10.72
CA THR A 215 9.69 -7.98 11.04
C THR A 215 9.34 -8.91 9.88
N SER A 216 8.83 -8.39 8.76
CA SER A 216 8.29 -9.18 7.66
C SER A 216 9.40 -9.96 6.94
N ILE A 217 10.42 -9.26 6.45
CA ILE A 217 11.50 -9.88 5.67
C ILE A 217 12.26 -10.91 6.51
N ARG A 218 12.65 -10.54 7.73
CA ARG A 218 13.32 -11.47 8.67
C ARG A 218 12.46 -12.70 8.94
N ALA A 219 11.16 -12.53 9.21
CA ALA A 219 10.26 -13.65 9.43
C ALA A 219 10.21 -14.55 8.20
N THR A 220 9.98 -13.99 7.01
CA THR A 220 9.88 -14.74 5.75
C THR A 220 11.14 -15.60 5.49
N PHE A 221 12.34 -15.05 5.70
CA PHE A 221 13.58 -15.82 5.53
C PHE A 221 13.88 -16.78 6.69
N LEU A 222 13.46 -16.49 7.92
CA LEU A 222 13.56 -17.43 9.03
C LEU A 222 12.67 -18.67 8.79
N TYR A 223 11.43 -18.46 8.30
CA TYR A 223 10.53 -19.54 7.93
C TYR A 223 10.92 -20.27 6.66
N TYR A 224 11.69 -19.66 5.76
CA TYR A 224 12.23 -20.36 4.59
C TYR A 224 13.02 -21.60 4.99
N ASN A 225 13.92 -21.47 5.98
CA ASN A 225 14.71 -22.59 6.49
C ASN A 225 13.85 -23.73 7.06
N ILE A 226 12.57 -23.47 7.34
CA ILE A 226 11.64 -24.42 7.96
C ILE A 226 10.61 -24.97 6.95
N LYS A 227 10.23 -24.20 5.91
CA LYS A 227 9.01 -24.47 5.10
C LYS A 227 9.18 -24.45 3.57
N GLY A 228 10.37 -24.21 3.03
CA GLY A 228 10.69 -24.42 1.59
C GLY A 228 10.43 -23.25 0.62
N THR A 229 10.51 -23.53 -0.70
CA THR A 229 10.60 -22.56 -1.83
C THR A 229 9.62 -21.37 -1.86
N PRO A 230 8.32 -21.51 -1.51
CA PRO A 230 7.37 -20.38 -1.56
C PRO A 230 7.74 -19.21 -0.63
N TYR A 231 8.34 -19.51 0.52
CA TYR A 231 8.79 -18.50 1.48
C TYR A 231 9.99 -17.73 0.94
N PHE A 232 10.94 -18.42 0.29
CA PHE A 232 12.06 -17.77 -0.37
C PHE A 232 11.61 -16.78 -1.44
N PHE A 233 10.67 -17.21 -2.30
CA PHE A 233 10.14 -16.36 -3.35
C PHE A 233 9.44 -15.11 -2.79
N LEU A 234 8.60 -15.28 -1.75
CA LEU A 234 7.98 -14.14 -1.07
C LEU A 234 9.05 -13.19 -0.48
N GLY A 235 10.08 -13.73 0.15
CA GLY A 235 11.17 -12.93 0.74
C GLY A 235 11.89 -12.10 -0.31
N LEU A 236 12.12 -12.63 -1.51
CA LEU A 236 12.68 -11.88 -2.63
C LEU A 236 11.77 -10.72 -3.08
N LEU A 237 10.44 -10.93 -3.11
CA LEU A 237 9.49 -9.87 -3.44
C LEU A 237 9.50 -8.76 -2.38
N GLU A 238 9.51 -9.13 -1.09
CA GLU A 238 9.57 -8.18 0.02
C GLU A 238 10.88 -7.38 0.03
N VAL A 239 12.01 -8.01 -0.32
CA VAL A 239 13.30 -7.32 -0.52
C VAL A 239 13.21 -6.33 -1.68
N GLY A 240 12.58 -6.71 -2.79
CA GLY A 240 12.32 -5.79 -3.92
C GLY A 240 11.54 -4.55 -3.46
N PHE A 241 10.46 -4.76 -2.70
CA PHE A 241 9.71 -3.68 -2.06
C PHE A 241 10.57 -2.81 -1.15
N PHE A 242 11.41 -3.42 -0.31
CA PHE A 242 12.27 -2.68 0.60
C PHE A 242 13.24 -1.75 -0.15
N ILE A 243 13.83 -2.23 -1.25
CA ILE A 243 14.71 -1.41 -2.12
C ILE A 243 13.94 -0.20 -2.65
N MET A 244 12.69 -0.36 -3.10
CA MET A 244 11.86 0.76 -3.56
C MET A 244 11.61 1.78 -2.45
N ASN A 245 11.36 1.31 -1.22
CA ASN A 245 11.19 2.18 -0.06
C ASN A 245 12.47 2.96 0.28
N LEU A 246 13.66 2.36 0.12
CA LEU A 246 14.92 3.08 0.29
C LEU A 246 15.11 4.17 -0.77
N ILE A 247 14.69 3.92 -2.02
CA ILE A 247 14.73 4.92 -3.08
C ILE A 247 13.80 6.10 -2.76
N TRP A 248 12.56 5.82 -2.37
CA TRP A 248 11.63 6.87 -1.95
C TRP A 248 12.10 7.61 -0.72
N MET A 249 12.72 6.92 0.24
CA MET A 249 13.30 7.55 1.42
C MET A 249 14.41 8.54 1.04
N LYS A 250 15.28 8.17 0.09
CA LYS A 250 16.29 9.09 -0.46
C LYS A 250 15.64 10.35 -1.05
N MET A 251 14.49 10.23 -1.72
CA MET A 251 13.74 11.39 -2.23
C MET A 251 13.17 12.26 -1.11
N ILE A 252 12.64 11.66 -0.03
CA ILE A 252 12.13 12.39 1.15
C ILE A 252 13.26 13.16 1.83
N LEU A 253 14.40 12.52 2.07
CA LEU A 253 15.59 13.16 2.63
C LEU A 253 16.10 14.30 1.72
N GLY A 254 16.02 14.13 0.40
CA GLY A 254 16.36 15.18 -0.56
C GLY A 254 15.42 16.39 -0.52
N MET A 255 14.15 16.21 -0.13
CA MET A 255 13.23 17.34 0.10
C MET A 255 13.56 18.05 1.41
N ILE A 256 13.83 17.29 2.47
CA ILE A 256 14.23 17.83 3.77
C ILE A 256 15.53 18.64 3.66
N SER A 257 16.55 18.09 3.00
CA SER A 257 17.84 18.77 2.84
C SER A 257 17.68 20.10 2.11
N LYS A 258 16.90 20.16 1.03
CA LYS A 258 16.61 21.42 0.32
C LYS A 258 15.97 22.47 1.23
N VAL A 259 15.04 22.07 2.09
CA VAL A 259 14.40 22.99 3.05
C VAL A 259 15.43 23.54 4.04
N PHE A 260 16.30 22.68 4.58
CA PHE A 260 17.39 23.12 5.47
C PHE A 260 18.38 24.05 4.76
N TRP A 261 18.79 23.73 3.53
CA TRP A 261 19.69 24.59 2.74
C TRP A 261 19.11 26.00 2.54
N MET A 262 17.85 26.11 2.10
CA MET A 262 17.19 27.42 1.94
C MET A 262 17.09 28.17 3.28
N ALA A 263 16.78 27.47 4.39
CA ALA A 263 16.64 28.11 5.69
C ALA A 263 17.96 28.66 6.27
N VAL A 264 19.09 28.05 5.91
CA VAL A 264 20.42 28.41 6.44
C VAL A 264 21.13 29.42 5.54
N TYR A 265 21.00 29.31 4.21
CA TYR A 265 21.85 30.04 3.26
C TYR A 265 21.13 31.13 2.44
N ASP A 266 19.79 31.17 2.40
CA ASP A 266 19.04 32.27 1.76
C ASP A 266 18.67 33.39 2.76
N LYS A 267 19.52 33.61 3.78
CA LYS A 267 19.47 34.79 4.66
C LYS A 267 20.47 35.83 4.21
#